data_AF-A0A2N0RFN8-F1
#
_entry.id   AF-A0A2N0RFN8-F1
#
_cell.length_a   1.000
_cell.length_b   1.000
_cell.length_c   1.000
_cell.angle_alpha   90.00
_cell.angle_beta   90.00
_cell.angle_gamma   90.00
#
_symmetry.space_group_name_H-M   'P 1'
#
loop_
_entity.id
_entity.type
_entity.pdbx_description
1 polymer ?
#
loop_
_entity_poly.entity_id
_entity_poly.type
_entity_poly.pdbx_seq_one_letter_code
_entity_poly.pdbx_strand_id
1 'polypeptide(L)'
;MATCIRKWGSHFIQTGELLVYRQGKHTKLRNLINDEDFKNECQVWLRQQTPESHSSTNLKKYIEETIFPKLTGHIKKETISEKTCRNYMH
;
A
#
# COMPACT_ATOMS: atom_id res chain seq x y z
N MET A 1 18.04 20.22 -10.32
CA MET A 1 16.89 19.88 -11.19
C MET A 1 17.30 19.15 -12.48
N ALA A 2 18.31 19.62 -13.23
CA ALA A 2 18.71 19.02 -14.52
C ALA A 2 19.21 17.56 -14.46
N THR A 3 19.76 17.11 -13.33
CA THR A 3 20.22 15.73 -13.12
C THR A 3 19.07 14.72 -12.99
N CYS A 4 17.94 15.11 -12.40
CA CYS A 4 16.79 14.23 -12.22
C CYS A 4 16.14 13.88 -13.56
N ILE A 5 15.98 14.87 -14.45
CA ILE A 5 15.40 14.68 -15.79
C ILE A 5 16.26 13.73 -16.62
N ARG A 6 17.59 13.91 -16.61
CA ARG A 6 18.51 13.00 -17.32
C ARG A 6 18.41 11.57 -16.79
N LYS A 7 18.36 11.41 -15.46
CA LYS A 7 18.25 10.09 -14.82
C LYS A 7 16.93 9.38 -15.17
N TRP A 8 15.82 10.13 -15.21
CA TRP A 8 14.52 9.60 -15.63
C TRP A 8 14.50 9.23 -17.11
N GLY A 9 15.07 10.07 -17.97
CA GLY A 9 15.21 9.78 -19.39
C GLY A 9 16.03 8.52 -19.66
N SER A 10 17.19 8.37 -19.00
CA SER A 10 18.03 7.17 -19.15
C SER A 10 17.31 5.91 -18.66
N HIS A 11 16.57 5.98 -17.55
CA HIS A 11 15.79 4.84 -17.06
C HIS A 11 14.71 4.43 -18.05
N PHE A 12 13.92 5.39 -18.56
CA PHE A 12 12.88 5.14 -19.53
C PHE A 12 13.42 4.53 -20.82
N ILE A 13 14.57 5.01 -21.33
CA ILE A 13 15.22 4.42 -22.51
C ILE A 13 15.64 2.96 -22.28
N GLN A 14 16.08 2.61 -21.07
CA GLN A 14 16.52 1.25 -20.74
C GLN A 14 15.39 0.27 -20.47
N THR A 15 14.34 0.70 -19.77
CA THR A 15 13.29 -0.20 -19.27
C THR A 15 11.97 -0.07 -20.02
N GLY A 16 11.75 1.04 -20.74
CA GLY A 16 10.44 1.40 -21.29
C GLY A 16 9.44 1.88 -20.24
N GLU A 17 9.85 2.01 -18.99
CA GLU A 17 8.97 2.33 -17.87
C GLU A 17 9.30 3.70 -17.26
N LEU A 18 8.25 4.42 -16.85
CA LEU A 18 8.43 5.65 -16.08
C LEU A 18 8.87 5.31 -14.66
N LEU A 19 9.85 6.06 -14.17
CA LEU A 19 10.40 5.86 -12.84
C LEU A 19 9.31 6.21 -11.80
N VAL A 20 8.79 5.19 -11.11
CA VAL A 20 7.75 5.37 -10.09
C VAL A 20 8.38 6.07 -8.89
N TYR A 21 8.10 7.37 -8.77
CA TYR A 21 8.53 8.16 -7.63
C TYR A 21 7.61 7.88 -6.44
N ARG A 22 8.11 7.13 -5.45
CA ARG A 22 7.42 6.92 -4.17
C ARG A 22 7.75 8.08 -3.23
N GLN A 23 6.88 9.09 -3.17
CA GLN A 23 7.03 10.14 -2.16
C GLN A 23 6.92 9.52 -0.77
N GLY A 24 7.89 9.82 0.10
CA GLY A 24 7.81 9.42 1.50
C GLY A 24 8.13 7.96 1.82
N LYS A 25 8.77 7.21 0.90
CA LYS A 25 9.24 5.81 1.12
C LYS A 25 10.03 5.60 2.42
N HIS A 26 10.65 6.65 2.95
CA HIS A 26 11.39 6.63 4.22
C HIS A 26 10.88 7.64 5.25
N THR A 27 9.76 8.30 4.98
CA THR A 27 9.14 9.21 5.93
C THR A 27 8.46 8.35 6.99
N LYS A 28 8.90 8.46 8.25
CA LYS A 28 8.20 7.84 9.38
C LYS A 28 6.80 8.45 9.47
N LEU A 29 5.81 7.75 8.94
CA LEU A 29 4.43 8.22 9.00
C LEU A 29 3.90 8.04 10.42
N ARG A 30 3.17 9.05 10.88
CA ARG A 30 2.53 9.04 12.20
C ARG A 30 1.54 7.88 12.35
N ASN A 31 0.89 7.49 11.24
CA ASN A 31 -0.11 6.42 11.19
C ASN A 31 0.15 5.51 9.97
N LEU A 32 0.18 4.19 10.19
CA LEU A 32 0.35 3.16 9.15
C LEU A 32 -0.71 3.23 8.04
N ILE A 33 -1.93 3.66 8.39
CA ILE A 33 -3.06 3.83 7.45
C ILE A 33 -2.75 4.86 6.35
N ASN A 34 -1.84 5.81 6.59
CA ASN A 34 -1.48 6.79 5.58
C ASN A 34 -0.30 6.35 4.72
N ASP A 35 0.28 5.18 4.98
CA ASP A 35 1.43 4.66 4.25
C ASP A 35 1.04 4.20 2.85
N GLU A 36 1.79 4.65 1.85
CA GLU A 36 1.51 4.31 0.45
C GLU A 36 1.78 2.84 0.16
N ASP A 37 2.83 2.25 0.72
CA ASP A 37 3.14 0.83 0.50
C ASP A 37 2.04 -0.03 1.15
N PHE A 38 1.56 0.34 2.34
CA PHE A 38 0.41 -0.30 3.00
C PHE A 38 -0.88 -0.20 2.16
N LYS A 39 -1.21 0.99 1.64
CA LYS A 39 -2.37 1.17 0.76
C LYS A 39 -2.25 0.34 -0.50
N ASN A 40 -1.05 0.28 -1.09
CA ASN A 40 -0.81 -0.47 -2.31
C ASN A 40 -0.97 -1.99 -2.08
N GLU A 41 -0.48 -2.53 -0.96
CA GLU A 41 -0.73 -3.95 -0.63
C GLU A 41 -2.23 -4.25 -0.49
N CYS A 42 -2.99 -3.36 0.18
CA CYS A 42 -4.45 -3.50 0.29
C CYS A 42 -5.14 -3.49 -1.09
N GLN A 43 -4.72 -2.59 -1.98
CA GLN A 43 -5.27 -2.48 -3.35
C GLN A 43 -4.94 -3.71 -4.21
N VAL A 44 -3.72 -4.21 -4.13
CA VAL A 44 -3.31 -5.43 -4.84
C VAL A 44 -4.16 -6.61 -4.39
N TRP A 45 -4.40 -6.75 -3.09
CA TRP A 45 -5.25 -7.81 -2.56
C TRP A 45 -6.71 -7.66 -3.03
N LEU A 46 -7.28 -6.44 -2.97
CA LEU A 46 -8.65 -6.16 -3.43
C LEU A 46 -8.85 -6.51 -4.91
N ARG A 47 -7.88 -6.18 -5.77
CA ARG A 47 -7.92 -6.49 -7.21
C ARG A 47 -7.87 -7.99 -7.50
N GLN A 48 -7.39 -8.81 -6.56
CA GLN A 48 -7.36 -10.26 -6.69
C GLN A 48 -8.63 -10.94 -6.17
N GLN A 49 -9.52 -10.21 -5.48
CA GLN A 49 -10.74 -10.79 -4.92
C GLN A 49 -11.84 -10.94 -5.97
N THR A 50 -12.71 -11.95 -5.75
CA THR A 50 -13.98 -12.05 -6.48
C THR A 50 -14.98 -11.01 -5.96
N PRO A 51 -16.00 -10.63 -6.74
CA PRO A 51 -17.00 -9.64 -6.32
C PRO A 51 -17.69 -9.96 -5.00
N GLU A 52 -17.90 -11.24 -4.68
CA GLU A 52 -18.52 -11.71 -3.44
C GLU A 52 -17.60 -11.51 -2.23
N SER A 53 -16.28 -11.58 -2.46
CA SER A 53 -15.25 -11.43 -1.43
C SER A 53 -14.80 -9.97 -1.28
N HIS A 54 -15.17 -9.10 -2.22
CA HIS A 54 -14.88 -7.68 -2.24
C HIS A 54 -15.74 -6.91 -1.21
N SER A 55 -15.39 -7.06 0.07
CA SER A 55 -16.10 -6.47 1.21
C SER A 55 -15.13 -5.83 2.20
N SER A 56 -15.57 -4.73 2.83
CA SER A 56 -14.81 -4.04 3.88
C SER A 56 -14.49 -4.95 5.07
N THR A 57 -15.38 -5.90 5.37
CA THR A 57 -15.19 -6.89 6.44
C THR A 57 -14.07 -7.87 6.10
N ASN A 58 -13.98 -8.31 4.85
CA ASN A 58 -12.93 -9.23 4.40
C ASN A 58 -11.58 -8.53 4.32
N LEU A 59 -11.56 -7.29 3.82
CA LEU A 59 -10.35 -6.46 3.82
C LEU A 59 -9.83 -6.24 5.24
N LYS A 60 -10.73 -5.95 6.20
CA LYS A 60 -10.37 -5.83 7.61
C LYS A 60 -9.68 -7.08 8.13
N LYS A 61 -10.27 -8.26 7.91
CA LYS A 61 -9.68 -9.55 8.33
C LYS A 61 -8.30 -9.76 7.72
N TYR A 62 -8.16 -9.52 6.42
CA TYR A 62 -6.87 -9.64 5.73
C TYR A 62 -5.79 -8.74 6.34
N ILE A 63 -6.11 -7.48 6.64
CA ILE A 63 -5.19 -6.53 7.26
C ILE A 63 -4.76 -7.02 8.65
N GLU A 64 -5.72 -7.43 9.48
CA GLU A 64 -5.47 -7.85 10.87
C GLU A 64 -4.72 -9.18 10.97
N GLU A 65 -5.04 -10.14 10.09
CA GLU A 65 -4.51 -11.50 10.14
C GLU A 65 -3.24 -11.70 9.29
N THR A 66 -2.97 -10.82 8.32
CA THR A 66 -1.82 -10.97 7.41
C THR A 66 -0.88 -9.77 7.44
N ILE A 67 -1.38 -8.55 7.22
CA ILE A 67 -0.52 -7.38 7.05
C ILE A 67 0.10 -6.92 8.37
N PHE A 68 -0.68 -6.75 9.43
CA PHE A 68 -0.13 -6.39 10.74
C PHE A 68 0.92 -7.39 11.25
N PRO A 69 0.71 -8.73 11.19
CA PRO A 69 1.77 -9.68 11.49
C PRO A 69 3.06 -9.48 10.72
N LYS A 70 2.95 -9.31 9.40
CA LYS A 70 4.09 -9.14 8.51
C LYS A 70 4.89 -7.87 8.82
N LEU A 71 4.21 -6.79 9.19
CA LEU A 71 4.84 -5.49 9.41
C LEU A 71 5.38 -5.30 10.83
N THR A 72 4.65 -5.74 11.86
CA THR A 72 4.98 -5.45 13.26
C THR A 72 5.73 -6.59 13.95
N GLY A 73 5.86 -7.77 13.34
CA GLY A 73 6.60 -8.91 13.90
C GLY A 73 5.97 -9.56 15.16
N HIS A 74 4.77 -9.12 15.53
CA HIS A 74 3.89 -9.61 16.61
C HIS A 74 4.35 -9.53 18.07
N ILE A 75 3.69 -8.61 18.82
CA ILE A 75 3.40 -8.71 20.27
C ILE A 75 1.97 -8.22 20.61
N LYS A 76 1.34 -7.34 19.82
CA LYS A 76 -0.04 -6.84 20.06
C LYS A 76 -0.95 -7.05 18.86
N LYS A 77 -2.21 -7.44 19.12
CA LYS A 77 -3.30 -7.35 18.14
C LYS A 77 -3.61 -5.88 17.88
N GLU A 78 -3.22 -5.41 16.70
CA GLU A 78 -3.69 -4.14 16.18
C GLU A 78 -5.04 -4.37 15.48
N THR A 79 -5.95 -3.41 15.63
CA THR A 79 -7.30 -3.49 15.08
C THR A 79 -7.53 -2.29 14.17
N ILE A 80 -8.14 -2.51 13.02
CA ILE A 80 -8.53 -1.44 12.11
C ILE A 80 -10.05 -1.24 12.10
N SER A 81 -10.48 0.02 12.01
CA SER A 81 -11.90 0.31 11.92
C SER A 81 -12.44 -0.07 10.53
N GLU A 82 -13.65 -0.63 10.47
CA GLU A 82 -14.28 -0.98 9.20
C GLU A 82 -14.52 0.26 8.32
N LYS A 83 -14.78 1.42 8.95
CA LYS A 83 -14.88 2.71 8.25
C LYS A 83 -13.60 3.04 7.49
N THR A 84 -12.44 2.79 8.09
CA THR A 84 -11.14 2.98 7.41
C THR A 84 -11.00 2.03 6.22
N CYS A 85 -11.42 0.76 6.36
CA CYS A 85 -11.41 -0.19 5.26
C CYS A 85 -12.31 0.25 4.10
N ARG A 86 -13.51 0.78 4.37
CA ARG A 86 -14.39 1.32 3.33
C ARG A 86 -13.75 2.48 2.56
N ASN A 87 -13.00 3.35 3.24
CA ASN A 87 -12.27 4.44 2.58
C ASN A 87 -11.19 3.96 1.61
N TYR A 88 -10.75 2.71 1.69
CA TYR A 88 -9.82 2.14 0.71
C TYR A 88 -10.50 1.48 -0.47
N MET A 89 -11.81 1.23 -0.39
CA MET A 89 -12.56 0.59 -1.47
C MET A 89 -13.19 1.61 -2.44
N HIS A 90 -13.24 2.89 -2.05
CA HIS A 90 -13.74 4.02 -2.85
C HIS A 90 -12.57 4.87 -3.36
#